data_AF-A0A7Z9D035-F1
#
_entry.id   AF-A0A7Z9D035-F1
#
_cell.length_a   1.000
_cell.length_b   1.000
_cell.length_c   1.000
_cell.angle_alpha   90.00
_cell.angle_beta   90.00
_cell.angle_gamma   90.00
#
_symmetry.space_group_name_H-M   'P 1'
#
loop_
_entity.id
_entity.type
_entity.pdbx_description
1 polymer ?
#
loop_
_entity_poly.entity_id
_entity_poly.type
_entity_poly.pdbx_seq_one_letter_code
_entity_poly.pdbx_strand_id
1 'polypeptide(L)'
;MNKLGSEFLKQFDNYDRPIAFGMTKRILVMMLGIGIVVSLTISISLMGLSDIFMYLVALIIAPPFIIYGLGLDESVKEKVMFNLKVQKRAFLTEFEEGDEFIKDDFKLWKKVKETDES
;
A
#
# COMPACT_ATOMS: atom_id res chain seq x y z
N MET A 1 -9.44 10.79 28.79
CA MET A 1 -8.17 10.03 28.83
C MET A 1 -7.79 9.64 27.41
N ASN A 2 -6.66 10.19 26.93
CA ASN A 2 -6.18 10.11 25.55
C ASN A 2 -5.82 8.67 25.14
N LYS A 3 -6.45 8.16 24.08
CA LYS A 3 -6.09 6.90 23.40
C LYS A 3 -4.96 7.07 22.36
N LEU A 4 -4.19 8.16 22.45
CA LEU A 4 -3.13 8.48 21.48
C LEU A 4 -2.05 7.38 21.39
N GLY A 5 -1.77 6.66 22.49
CA GLY A 5 -0.81 5.55 22.49
C GLY A 5 -1.35 4.21 21.99
N SER A 6 -2.67 4.04 21.87
CA SER A 6 -3.29 2.77 21.48
C SER A 6 -3.45 2.63 19.97
N GLU A 7 -3.44 3.73 19.22
CA GLU A 7 -3.52 3.72 17.75
C GLU A 7 -2.20 3.23 17.11
N PHE A 8 -1.06 3.34 17.81
CA PHE A 8 0.24 2.84 17.36
C PHE A 8 0.43 1.33 17.58
N LEU A 9 -0.42 0.71 18.41
CA LEU A 9 -0.46 -0.72 18.65
C LEU A 9 -1.58 -1.42 17.86
N LYS A 10 -2.06 -0.81 16.78
CA LYS A 10 -2.68 -1.62 15.73
C LYS A 10 -1.59 -2.57 15.24
N GLN A 11 -1.70 -3.83 15.65
CA GLN A 11 -0.94 -4.90 15.03
C GLN A 11 -1.07 -4.69 13.52
N PHE A 12 0.06 -4.71 12.80
CA PHE A 12 0.06 -4.81 11.35
C PHE A 12 -0.59 -6.16 11.01
N ASP A 13 -1.92 -6.21 11.05
CA ASP A 13 -2.72 -7.42 10.90
C ASP A 13 -2.51 -8.02 9.50
N ASN A 14 -2.06 -7.18 8.56
CA ASN A 14 -1.70 -7.51 7.19
C ASN A 14 -0.21 -7.84 6.98
N TYR A 15 0.58 -8.09 8.03
CA TYR A 15 1.96 -8.55 7.83
C TYR A 15 1.96 -10.06 7.49
N ASP A 16 2.29 -10.38 6.23
CA ASP A 16 2.43 -11.76 5.77
C ASP A 16 3.56 -12.46 6.53
N ARG A 17 3.20 -13.34 7.47
CA ARG A 17 4.17 -14.09 8.27
C ARG A 17 4.92 -15.08 7.38
N PRO A 18 6.25 -15.21 7.53
CA PRO A 18 7.01 -16.23 6.82
C PRO A 18 6.57 -17.61 7.30
N ILE A 19 6.31 -18.53 6.37
CA ILE A 19 5.81 -19.88 6.67
C ILE A 19 6.97 -20.89 6.65
N ALA A 20 7.81 -20.84 5.62
CA ALA A 20 8.91 -21.79 5.43
C ALA A 20 10.10 -21.09 4.79
N PHE A 21 11.31 -21.37 5.29
CA PHE A 21 12.58 -20.82 4.76
C PHE A 21 12.62 -19.29 4.64
N GLY A 22 11.87 -18.56 5.48
CA GLY A 22 11.75 -17.10 5.38
C GLY A 22 10.87 -16.61 4.23
N MET A 23 10.22 -17.50 3.48
CA MET A 23 9.28 -17.16 2.41
C MET A 23 7.86 -17.01 2.94
N THR A 24 7.12 -16.04 2.40
CA THR A 24 5.70 -15.85 2.67
C THR A 24 4.86 -16.88 1.89
N LYS A 25 3.61 -17.11 2.33
CA LYS A 25 2.66 -17.99 1.62
C LYS A 25 2.52 -17.64 0.14
N ARG A 26 2.50 -16.34 -0.16
CA ARG A 26 2.31 -15.81 -1.52
C ARG A 26 3.43 -16.26 -2.45
N ILE A 27 4.68 -16.17 -1.98
CA ILE A 27 5.86 -16.60 -2.74
C ILE A 27 5.82 -18.12 -2.98
N LEU A 28 5.41 -18.91 -1.99
CA LEU A 28 5.27 -20.36 -2.16
C LEU A 28 4.23 -20.72 -3.24
N VAL A 29 3.08 -20.04 -3.24
CA VAL A 29 2.05 -20.21 -4.28
C VAL A 29 2.57 -19.78 -5.66
N MET A 30 3.34 -18.70 -5.73
CA MET A 30 3.97 -18.26 -6.97
C MET A 30 4.98 -19.28 -7.51
N MET A 31 5.83 -19.83 -6.65
CA MET A 31 6.80 -20.87 -7.05
C MET A 31 6.09 -22.13 -7.55
N LEU A 32 4.98 -22.52 -6.93
CA LEU A 32 4.15 -23.62 -7.40
C LEU A 32 3.61 -23.33 -8.80
N GLY A 33 3.07 -22.14 -9.04
CA GLY A 33 2.60 -21.71 -10.36
C GLY A 33 3.69 -21.74 -11.44
N ILE A 34 4.88 -21.22 -11.12
CA ILE A 34 6.05 -21.26 -12.02
C ILE A 34 6.45 -22.71 -12.31
N GLY A 35 6.47 -23.57 -11.29
CA GLY A 35 6.77 -24.99 -11.44
C GLY A 35 5.80 -25.71 -12.39
N ILE A 36 4.50 -25.39 -12.31
CA ILE A 36 3.49 -25.92 -13.24
C ILE A 36 3.78 -25.46 -14.67
N VAL A 37 4.03 -24.16 -14.88
CA VAL A 37 4.31 -23.62 -16.22
C VAL A 37 5.54 -24.31 -16.83
N VAL A 38 6.64 -24.39 -16.08
CA VAL A 38 7.87 -25.05 -16.55
C VAL A 38 7.63 -26.52 -16.89
N SER A 39 6.90 -27.25 -16.03
CA SER A 39 6.59 -28.66 -16.25
C SER A 39 5.76 -28.88 -17.53
N LEU A 40 4.77 -28.01 -17.77
CA LEU A 40 3.94 -28.05 -18.97
C LEU A 40 4.73 -27.66 -20.21
N THR A 41 5.59 -26.64 -20.14
CA THR A 41 6.46 -26.25 -21.26
C THR A 41 7.38 -27.38 -21.69
N ILE A 42 8.02 -28.07 -20.72
CA ILE A 42 8.84 -29.26 -21.00
C ILE A 42 8.00 -30.35 -21.66
N SER A 43 6.82 -30.64 -21.12
CA SER A 43 5.92 -31.67 -21.68
C SER A 43 5.51 -31.37 -23.12
N ILE A 44 5.16 -30.12 -23.42
CA ILE A 44 4.79 -29.66 -24.76
C ILE A 44 5.97 -29.79 -25.72
N SER A 45 7.17 -29.45 -25.26
CA SER A 45 8.40 -29.58 -26.05
C SER A 45 8.73 -31.04 -26.37
N LEU A 46 8.60 -31.95 -25.39
CA LEU A 46 8.80 -33.39 -25.59
C LEU A 46 7.80 -34.00 -26.58
N MET A 47 6.58 -33.47 -26.64
CA MET A 47 5.54 -33.89 -27.58
C MET A 47 5.72 -33.29 -28.99
N GLY A 48 6.70 -32.40 -29.21
CA GLY A 48 6.96 -31.77 -30.50
C GLY A 48 5.84 -30.83 -30.98
N LEU A 49 5.04 -30.31 -30.05
CA LEU A 49 3.97 -29.34 -30.35
C LEU A 49 4.57 -27.98 -30.74
N SER A 50 3.77 -27.17 -31.43
CA SER A 50 4.14 -25.78 -31.77
C SER A 50 4.36 -24.92 -30.52
N ASP A 51 5.33 -24.01 -30.59
CA ASP A 51 5.66 -23.05 -29.54
C ASP A 51 4.48 -22.16 -29.13
N ILE A 52 3.49 -21.96 -30.01
CA ILE A 52 2.25 -21.25 -29.71
C ILE A 52 1.55 -21.81 -28.47
N PHE A 53 1.58 -23.13 -28.27
CA PHE A 53 0.99 -23.76 -27.09
C PHE A 53 1.76 -23.41 -25.82
N MET A 54 3.08 -23.27 -25.88
CA MET A 54 3.89 -22.86 -24.73
C MET A 54 3.55 -21.42 -24.31
N TYR A 55 3.42 -20.51 -25.28
CA TYR A 55 3.03 -19.13 -25.01
C TYR A 55 1.61 -19.02 -24.44
N LEU A 56 0.66 -19.80 -24.96
CA LEU A 56 -0.71 -19.85 -24.42
C LEU A 56 -0.74 -20.34 -22.98
N VAL A 57 -0.02 -21.41 -22.67
CA VAL A 57 0.07 -21.94 -21.30
C VAL A 57 0.69 -20.90 -20.37
N ALA A 58 1.79 -20.27 -20.77
CA ALA A 58 2.40 -19.21 -19.97
C ALA A 58 1.46 -18.02 -19.77
N LEU A 59 0.76 -17.57 -20.81
CA LEU A 59 -0.15 -16.43 -20.76
C LEU A 59 -1.37 -16.67 -19.87
N ILE A 60 -1.91 -17.89 -19.85
CA ILE A 60 -3.11 -18.21 -19.06
C ILE A 60 -2.73 -18.46 -17.60
N ILE A 61 -1.66 -19.23 -17.38
CA ILE A 61 -1.31 -19.72 -16.06
C ILE A 61 -0.45 -18.70 -15.30
N ALA A 62 0.58 -18.11 -15.91
CA ALA A 62 1.54 -17.29 -15.15
C ALA A 62 0.95 -16.02 -14.52
N PRO A 63 0.09 -15.22 -15.20
CA PRO A 63 -0.41 -13.96 -14.65
C PRO A 63 -1.10 -14.06 -13.29
N PRO A 64 -2.07 -14.98 -13.02
CA PRO A 64 -2.70 -15.06 -11.71
C PRO A 64 -1.71 -15.38 -10.58
N PHE A 65 -0.72 -16.25 -10.83
CA PHE A 65 0.30 -16.58 -9.82
C PHE A 65 1.25 -15.41 -9.55
N ILE A 66 1.63 -14.65 -10.59
CA ILE A 66 2.50 -13.47 -10.44
C ILE A 66 1.76 -12.36 -9.69
N ILE A 67 0.50 -12.08 -10.05
CA ILE A 67 -0.30 -11.03 -9.41
C ILE A 67 -0.49 -11.33 -7.92
N TYR A 68 -0.85 -12.57 -7.60
CA TYR A 68 -1.02 -13.00 -6.21
C TYR A 68 0.31 -13.04 -5.45
N GLY A 69 1.35 -13.60 -6.08
CA GLY A 69 2.67 -13.81 -5.51
C GLY A 69 3.38 -12.52 -5.12
N LEU A 70 3.27 -11.50 -5.98
CA LEU A 70 3.89 -10.19 -5.77
C LEU A 70 3.08 -9.26 -4.85
N GLY A 71 1.89 -9.66 -4.40
CA GLY A 71 1.06 -8.81 -3.56
C GLY A 71 0.60 -7.51 -4.25
N LEU A 72 0.47 -7.54 -5.59
CA LEU A 72 0.04 -6.38 -6.37
C LEU A 72 -1.40 -5.96 -6.01
N ASP A 73 -2.19 -6.90 -5.49
CA ASP A 73 -3.51 -6.67 -4.92
C ASP A 73 -3.47 -5.67 -3.75
N GLU A 74 -2.56 -5.84 -2.79
CA GLU A 74 -2.46 -4.97 -1.61
C GLU A 74 -1.97 -3.57 -1.99
N SER A 75 -0.97 -3.50 -2.87
CA SER A 75 -0.40 -2.23 -3.36
C SER A 75 -1.40 -1.40 -4.16
N VAL A 76 -2.20 -2.05 -5.01
CA VAL A 76 -3.26 -1.38 -5.78
C VAL A 76 -4.40 -0.97 -4.85
N LYS A 77 -4.79 -1.83 -3.91
CA LYS A 77 -5.83 -1.53 -2.92
C LYS A 77 -5.44 -0.33 -2.06
N GLU A 78 -4.21 -0.23 -1.59
CA GLU A 78 -3.73 0.96 -0.86
C GLU A 78 -3.77 2.23 -1.71
N LYS A 79 -3.30 2.18 -2.97
CA LYS A 79 -3.36 3.34 -3.87
C LYS A 79 -4.78 3.79 -4.17
N VAL A 80 -5.69 2.84 -4.41
CA VAL A 80 -7.11 3.11 -4.65
C VAL A 80 -7.75 3.69 -3.40
N MET A 81 -7.53 3.06 -2.24
CA MET A 81 -8.03 3.55 -0.95
C MET A 81 -7.47 4.92 -0.60
N PHE A 82 -6.20 5.19 -0.88
CA PHE A 82 -5.57 6.49 -0.70
C PHE A 82 -6.26 7.54 -1.57
N ASN A 83 -6.36 7.29 -2.87
CA ASN A 83 -7.02 8.21 -3.82
C ASN A 83 -8.48 8.48 -3.45
N LEU A 84 -9.24 7.46 -3.05
CA LEU A 84 -10.64 7.60 -2.61
C LEU A 84 -10.75 8.30 -1.24
N LYS A 85 -9.79 8.08 -0.34
CA LYS A 85 -9.70 8.75 0.97
C LYS A 85 -8.96 10.08 0.92
N VAL A 86 -8.58 10.60 -0.25
CA VAL A 86 -8.30 12.05 -0.42
C VAL A 86 -9.64 12.80 -0.30
N GLN A 87 -10.31 12.64 0.84
CA GLN A 87 -11.07 13.74 1.39
C GLN A 87 -10.02 14.77 1.75
N LYS A 88 -10.14 15.97 1.17
CA LYS A 88 -9.45 17.14 1.70
C LYS A 88 -9.71 17.11 3.20
N ARG A 89 -8.70 16.76 4.00
CA ARG A 89 -8.75 17.10 5.41
C ARG A 89 -8.70 18.62 5.38
N ALA A 90 -9.88 19.25 5.31
CA ALA A 90 -10.09 20.49 6.00
C ALA A 90 -9.71 20.12 7.43
N PHE A 91 -8.43 20.32 7.77
CA PHE A 91 -8.09 20.50 9.15
C PHE A 91 -9.13 21.52 9.62
N LEU A 92 -9.95 21.13 10.59
CA LEU A 92 -10.64 22.08 11.46
C LEU A 92 -9.53 22.87 12.17
N THR A 93 -8.76 23.67 11.44
CA THR A 93 -8.43 24.99 11.93
C THR A 93 -9.78 25.68 11.87
N GLU A 94 -10.44 25.70 13.02
CA GLU A 94 -11.62 26.51 13.31
C GLU A 94 -11.43 27.88 12.68
N PHE A 95 -11.97 28.04 11.49
CA PHE A 95 -12.23 29.32 10.87
C PHE A 95 -13.57 29.09 10.22
N GLU A 96 -14.61 29.23 11.05
CA GLU A 96 -15.93 29.46 10.51
C GLU A 96 -15.84 30.73 9.65
N GLU A 97 -16.27 30.63 8.40
CA GLU A 97 -16.34 31.74 7.46
C GLU A 97 -17.45 32.69 7.97
N GLY A 98 -17.11 33.50 8.98
CA GLY A 98 -18.07 34.30 9.74
C GLY A 98 -17.57 34.87 11.07
N ASP A 99 -16.40 34.46 11.58
CA ASP A 99 -15.88 35.02 12.84
C ASP A 99 -15.46 36.50 12.66
N GLU A 100 -16.31 37.41 13.10
CA GLU A 100 -15.97 38.82 13.27
C GLU A 100 -14.85 38.93 14.31
N PHE A 101 -13.74 39.56 13.92
CA PHE A 101 -12.62 39.81 14.81
C PHE A 101 -13.03 40.78 15.93
N ILE A 102 -13.44 40.23 17.07
CA ILE A 102 -13.70 41.00 18.30
C ILE A 102 -12.34 41.37 18.92
N LYS A 103 -12.22 42.62 19.38
CA LYS A 103 -10.97 43.23 19.88
C LYS A 103 -10.25 42.47 21.00
N ASP A 104 -10.93 41.53 21.66
CA ASP A 104 -10.41 40.78 22.81
C ASP A 104 -9.91 39.37 22.45
N ASP A 105 -9.89 39.02 21.15
CA ASP A 105 -9.21 37.81 20.68
C ASP A 105 -7.71 38.00 20.87
N PHE A 106 -7.12 37.29 21.84
CA PHE A 106 -5.69 37.27 22.14
C PHE A 106 -4.88 36.59 21.02
N LYS A 107 -4.91 37.15 19.81
CA LYS A 107 -3.95 36.87 18.75
C LYS A 107 -2.72 37.74 19.04
N LEU A 108 -1.79 37.13 19.76
CA LEU A 108 -0.54 37.74 20.21
C LEU A 108 0.28 38.24 18.99
N TRP A 109 0.09 39.50 18.60
CA TRP A 109 0.95 40.18 17.63
C TRP A 109 2.28 40.52 18.32
N LYS A 110 3.14 39.53 18.50
CA LYS A 110 4.49 39.76 19.01
C LYS A 110 5.35 40.36 17.89
N LYS A 111 5.26 41.68 17.68
CA LYS A 111 6.36 42.47 17.12
C LYS A 111 7.44 42.54 18.20
N VAL A 112 8.26 41.51 18.32
CA VAL A 112 9.50 41.62 19.09
C VAL A 112 10.44 42.52 18.28
N LYS A 113 10.66 43.75 18.75
CA LYS A 113 11.91 44.46 18.45
C LYS A 113 12.94 43.87 19.39
N GLU A 114 13.85 43.06 18.87
CA GLU A 114 15.06 42.73 19.61
C GLU A 114 16.00 43.94 19.55
N THR A 115 16.49 44.29 20.74
CA THR A 115 17.64 45.15 21.03
C THR A 115 17.36 46.65 21.19
N ASP A 116 17.43 47.05 22.47
CA ASP A 116 17.91 48.35 22.93
C ASP A 116 19.35 48.12 23.39
N GLU A 117 20.35 48.67 22.69
CA GLU A 117 21.74 48.72 23.18
C GLU A 117 22.40 50.05 22.77
N SER A 118 22.76 50.80 23.82
CA SER A 118 23.72 51.92 23.96
C SER A 118 23.23 53.33 23.65
#